data_AF-A0A6J8AJM1-F1
#
_entry.id   AF-A0A6J8AJM1-F1
#
_cell.length_a   1.000
_cell.length_b   1.000
_cell.length_c   1.000
_cell.angle_alpha   90.00
_cell.angle_beta   90.00
_cell.angle_gamma   90.00
#
_symmetry.space_group_name_H-M   'P 1'
#
loop_
_entity.id
_entity.type
_entity.pdbx_description
1 polymer ?
#
loop_
_entity_poly.entity_id
_entity_poly.type
_entity_poly.pdbx_seq_one_letter_code
_entity_poly.pdbx_strand_id
1 'polypeptide(L)'
;MQSSSLSIGLKDDHHSIFLHGLKLVQYIDFSRNAFEDLFKISTFESQLDSLQSLILEGNLFTSIPLNLDGLSFLNFKNNKIAYLTTKEIDAIEVLFRKSNRTITVLLEGNPLVCTCASLDFVEWLFTTKVKLDSNGSYSCVENDGNITTTNAVYNHLRMMRIRCITTVWLIFSATLFGVLLLFILVGYRYFLDLTLLFQQKK
;
A
#
# COMPACT_ATOMS: atom_id res chain seq x y z
N MET A 1 15.09 -18.88 -1.80
CA MET A 1 15.03 -19.11 -3.27
C MET A 1 16.33 -18.59 -3.85
N GLN A 2 17.01 -19.34 -4.71
CA GLN A 2 18.14 -18.81 -5.49
C GLN A 2 17.60 -17.95 -6.63
N SER A 3 18.21 -16.79 -6.88
CA SER A 3 17.87 -15.93 -8.01
C SER A 3 18.12 -16.66 -9.33
N SER A 4 17.21 -16.49 -10.30
CA SER A 4 17.41 -17.03 -11.64
C SER A 4 18.44 -16.21 -12.40
N SER A 5 19.04 -16.80 -13.44
CA SER A 5 19.93 -16.06 -14.35
C SER A 5 19.21 -14.88 -15.02
N LEU A 6 17.91 -15.03 -15.29
CA LEU A 6 17.06 -13.98 -15.83
C LEU A 6 16.93 -12.81 -14.85
N SER A 7 16.67 -13.07 -13.56
CA SER A 7 16.53 -11.99 -12.59
C SER A 7 17.84 -11.28 -12.28
N ILE A 8 18.96 -11.99 -12.32
CA ILE A 8 20.29 -11.38 -12.23
C ILE A 8 20.53 -10.47 -13.45
N GLY A 9 20.34 -10.99 -14.67
CA GLY A 9 20.58 -10.23 -15.90
C GLY A 9 19.72 -8.98 -16.03
N LEU A 10 18.42 -9.05 -15.69
CA LEU A 10 17.52 -7.90 -15.71
C LEU A 10 17.82 -6.88 -14.60
N LYS A 11 18.35 -7.31 -13.46
CA LYS A 11 18.79 -6.40 -12.39
C LYS A 11 19.98 -5.55 -12.84
N ASP A 12 20.88 -6.15 -13.61
CA ASP A 12 22.07 -5.50 -14.16
C ASP A 12 21.76 -4.70 -15.45
N ASP A 13 20.56 -4.87 -16.02
CA ASP A 13 20.08 -4.14 -17.20
C ASP A 13 19.65 -2.70 -16.86
N HIS A 14 20.65 -1.86 -16.60
CA HIS A 14 20.42 -0.47 -16.20
C HIS A 14 19.81 0.40 -17.28
N HIS A 15 19.90 -0.01 -18.55
CA HIS A 15 19.39 0.74 -19.70
C HIS A 15 18.12 0.10 -20.31
N SER A 16 17.52 -0.89 -19.64
CA SER A 16 16.30 -1.57 -20.07
C SER A 16 16.38 -2.12 -21.50
N ILE A 17 17.56 -2.60 -21.88
CA ILE A 17 17.90 -3.09 -23.22
C ILE A 17 17.22 -4.43 -23.49
N PHE A 18 16.96 -5.24 -22.46
CA PHE A 18 16.49 -6.61 -22.61
C PHE A 18 15.17 -6.72 -23.40
N LEU A 19 14.22 -5.82 -23.14
CA LEU A 19 12.95 -5.76 -23.87
C LEU A 19 12.89 -4.59 -24.87
N HIS A 20 13.97 -3.83 -25.01
CA HIS A 20 13.98 -2.63 -25.84
C HIS A 20 13.66 -2.96 -27.30
N GLY A 21 12.75 -2.18 -27.90
CA GLY A 21 12.35 -2.33 -29.30
C GLY A 21 11.35 -3.45 -29.58
N LEU A 22 11.01 -4.31 -28.61
CA LEU A 22 10.02 -5.37 -28.76
C LEU A 22 8.57 -4.83 -28.68
N LYS A 23 8.21 -3.90 -29.57
CA LYS A 23 6.97 -3.09 -29.49
C LYS A 23 5.67 -3.85 -29.69
N LEU A 24 5.73 -5.09 -30.18
CA LEU A 24 4.54 -5.90 -30.48
C LEU A 24 4.24 -6.96 -29.41
N VAL A 25 5.03 -7.02 -28.34
CA VAL A 25 4.86 -8.02 -27.28
C VAL A 25 3.59 -7.75 -26.49
N GLN A 26 2.69 -8.72 -26.47
CA GLN A 26 1.41 -8.62 -25.75
C GLN A 26 1.38 -9.44 -24.46
N TYR A 27 2.26 -10.43 -24.34
CA TYR A 27 2.28 -11.38 -23.25
C TYR A 27 3.71 -11.55 -22.74
N ILE A 28 3.92 -11.34 -21.45
CA ILE A 28 5.20 -11.57 -20.77
C ILE A 28 4.96 -12.45 -19.56
N ASP A 29 5.73 -13.55 -19.47
CA ASP A 29 5.76 -14.41 -18.30
C ASP A 29 7.15 -14.40 -17.66
N PHE A 30 7.19 -13.83 -16.47
CA PHE A 30 8.35 -13.70 -15.60
C PHE A 30 8.12 -14.40 -14.25
N SER A 31 7.21 -15.36 -14.21
CA SER A 31 6.91 -16.14 -13.01
C SER A 31 8.13 -16.88 -12.45
N ARG A 32 8.19 -17.02 -11.12
CA ARG A 32 9.16 -17.88 -10.41
C ARG A 32 10.63 -17.54 -10.68
N ASN A 33 10.94 -16.25 -10.80
CA ASN A 33 12.30 -15.77 -11.05
C ASN A 33 12.96 -15.11 -9.84
N ALA A 34 12.27 -15.05 -8.69
CA ALA A 34 12.71 -14.34 -7.50
C ALA A 34 13.01 -12.86 -7.75
N PHE A 35 12.23 -12.20 -8.62
CA PHE A 35 12.30 -10.75 -8.79
C PHE A 35 11.87 -10.03 -7.51
N GLU A 36 12.66 -9.03 -7.10
CA GLU A 36 12.32 -8.08 -6.04
C GLU A 36 11.79 -6.77 -6.66
N ASP A 37 11.41 -5.79 -5.82
CA ASP A 37 10.90 -4.48 -6.26
C ASP A 37 11.90 -3.62 -7.08
N LEU A 38 13.13 -4.11 -7.29
CA LEU A 38 14.13 -3.52 -8.19
C LEU A 38 13.78 -3.66 -9.67
N PHE A 39 12.64 -4.27 -10.01
CA PHE A 39 12.10 -4.31 -11.35
C PHE A 39 11.71 -2.89 -11.80
N LYS A 40 12.57 -2.24 -12.59
CA LYS A 40 12.38 -0.85 -13.00
C LYS A 40 11.17 -0.73 -13.94
N ILE A 41 10.37 0.31 -13.75
CA ILE A 41 9.25 0.67 -14.63
C ILE A 41 9.69 0.79 -16.10
N SER A 42 10.93 1.25 -16.34
CA SER A 42 11.52 1.37 -17.68
C SER A 42 11.69 0.04 -18.42
N THR A 43 11.62 -1.10 -17.73
CA THR A 43 11.76 -2.43 -18.35
C THR A 43 10.70 -2.67 -19.42
N PHE A 44 9.51 -2.09 -19.27
CA PHE A 44 8.41 -2.26 -20.23
C PHE A 44 8.14 -1.01 -21.08
N GLU A 45 9.07 -0.05 -21.13
CA GLU A 45 8.85 1.23 -21.82
C GLU A 45 8.51 1.05 -23.31
N SER A 46 9.12 0.07 -23.97
CA SER A 46 8.82 -0.23 -25.38
C SER A 46 7.47 -0.94 -25.59
N GLN A 47 6.83 -1.45 -24.54
CA GLN A 47 5.60 -2.24 -24.58
C GLN A 47 4.38 -1.53 -23.98
N LEU A 48 4.49 -0.26 -23.60
CA LEU A 48 3.41 0.49 -22.93
C LEU A 48 2.08 0.49 -23.69
N ASP A 49 2.09 0.38 -25.03
CA ASP A 49 0.87 0.37 -25.83
C ASP A 49 0.41 -1.03 -26.25
N SER A 50 1.27 -2.04 -26.12
CA SER A 50 1.04 -3.38 -26.67
C SER A 50 0.88 -4.47 -25.63
N LEU A 51 1.46 -4.31 -24.44
CA LEU A 51 1.40 -5.32 -23.39
C LEU A 51 -0.04 -5.45 -22.88
N GLN A 52 -0.55 -6.68 -22.87
CA GLN A 52 -1.90 -7.01 -22.39
C GLN A 52 -1.88 -7.90 -21.15
N SER A 53 -0.91 -8.82 -21.09
CA SER A 53 -0.80 -9.81 -20.02
C SER A 53 0.61 -9.82 -19.45
N LEU A 54 0.71 -9.65 -18.13
CA LEU A 54 1.96 -9.71 -17.39
C LEU A 54 1.84 -10.70 -16.23
N ILE A 55 2.65 -11.75 -16.28
CA ILE A 55 2.68 -12.82 -15.27
C ILE A 55 3.93 -12.64 -14.41
N LEU A 56 3.74 -12.32 -13.13
CA LEU A 56 4.79 -12.12 -12.13
C LEU A 56 4.61 -13.04 -10.92
N GLU A 57 3.86 -14.13 -11.09
CA GLU A 57 3.58 -15.10 -10.02
C GLU A 57 4.85 -15.68 -9.41
N GLY A 58 4.86 -15.84 -8.08
CA GLY A 58 5.93 -16.58 -7.40
C GLY A 58 7.27 -15.83 -7.37
N ASN A 59 7.23 -14.50 -7.36
CA ASN A 59 8.40 -13.64 -7.16
C ASN A 59 8.41 -13.07 -5.72
N LEU A 60 9.11 -11.97 -5.50
CA LEU A 60 9.31 -11.32 -4.20
C LEU A 60 8.81 -9.86 -4.22
N PHE A 61 7.86 -9.52 -5.08
CA PHE A 61 7.30 -8.17 -5.17
C PHE A 61 6.56 -7.80 -3.89
N THR A 62 6.83 -6.62 -3.35
CA THR A 62 6.06 -6.02 -2.24
C THR A 62 5.11 -4.93 -2.72
N SER A 63 5.35 -4.42 -3.93
CA SER A 63 4.57 -3.39 -4.62
C SER A 63 4.18 -3.84 -6.02
N ILE A 64 3.20 -3.16 -6.61
CA ILE A 64 2.91 -3.30 -8.04
C ILE A 64 3.62 -2.20 -8.85
N PRO A 65 4.15 -2.52 -10.04
CA PRO A 65 4.72 -1.54 -10.95
C PRO A 65 3.65 -0.53 -11.40
N LEU A 66 3.98 0.75 -11.28
CA LEU A 66 3.16 1.86 -11.78
C LEU A 66 3.41 2.06 -13.29
N ASN A 67 2.43 2.64 -13.98
CA ASN A 67 2.52 3.05 -15.41
C ASN A 67 2.59 1.91 -16.43
N LEU A 68 1.71 0.92 -16.32
CA LEU A 68 1.55 -0.11 -17.35
C LEU A 68 0.26 0.11 -18.13
N ASP A 69 0.28 1.14 -18.98
CA ASP A 69 -0.83 1.45 -19.88
C ASP A 69 -1.17 0.20 -20.76
N GLY A 70 -2.44 0.02 -21.12
CA GLY A 70 -2.87 -1.08 -22.01
C GLY A 70 -3.05 -2.47 -21.39
N LEU A 71 -2.57 -2.73 -20.16
CA LEU A 71 -2.72 -4.04 -19.51
C LEU A 71 -4.17 -4.40 -19.18
N SER A 72 -4.51 -5.67 -19.40
CA SER A 72 -5.81 -6.27 -19.04
C SER A 72 -5.68 -7.46 -18.09
N PHE A 73 -4.49 -8.04 -17.94
CA PHE A 73 -4.26 -9.18 -17.07
C PHE A 73 -2.94 -9.05 -16.30
N LEU A 74 -3.06 -9.05 -14.97
CA LEU A 74 -1.96 -8.95 -14.02
C LEU A 74 -1.99 -10.14 -13.06
N ASN A 75 -0.95 -10.97 -13.07
CA ASN A 75 -0.82 -12.06 -12.11
C ASN A 75 0.32 -11.79 -11.12
N PHE A 76 -0.04 -11.43 -9.89
CA PHE A 76 0.88 -11.21 -8.76
C PHE A 76 0.75 -12.30 -7.69
N LYS A 77 0.18 -13.47 -8.01
CA LYS A 77 0.02 -14.55 -7.04
C LYS A 77 1.34 -14.93 -6.38
N ASN A 78 1.29 -15.36 -5.13
CA ASN A 78 2.46 -15.86 -4.39
C ASN A 78 3.66 -14.90 -4.35
N ASN A 79 3.41 -13.61 -4.13
CA ASN A 79 4.44 -12.59 -3.92
C ASN A 79 4.52 -12.18 -2.43
N LYS A 80 5.05 -10.98 -2.14
CA LYS A 80 5.22 -10.42 -0.79
C LYS A 80 4.42 -9.13 -0.58
N ILE A 81 3.34 -8.96 -1.34
CA ILE A 81 2.47 -7.78 -1.23
C ILE A 81 1.74 -7.85 0.11
N ALA A 82 1.85 -6.78 0.91
CA ALA A 82 1.13 -6.66 2.17
C ALA A 82 -0.22 -5.94 1.97
N TYR A 83 -0.22 -4.88 1.16
CA TYR A 83 -1.39 -4.13 0.72
C TYR A 83 -0.99 -3.24 -0.45
N LEU A 84 -1.96 -2.79 -1.24
CA LEU A 84 -1.71 -1.76 -2.26
C LEU A 84 -1.89 -0.37 -1.65
N THR A 85 -0.94 0.51 -1.89
CA THR A 85 -1.05 1.92 -1.53
C THR A 85 -2.11 2.63 -2.38
N THR A 86 -2.58 3.79 -1.92
CA THR A 86 -3.53 4.62 -2.68
C THR A 86 -3.02 4.94 -4.08
N LYS A 87 -1.71 5.18 -4.25
CA LYS A 87 -1.11 5.46 -5.56
C LYS A 87 -1.19 4.28 -6.52
N GLU A 88 -0.98 3.07 -6.00
CA GLU A 88 -1.06 1.82 -6.76
C GLU A 88 -2.50 1.50 -7.15
N ILE A 89 -3.43 1.67 -6.20
CA ILE A 89 -4.87 1.55 -6.43
C ILE A 89 -5.31 2.54 -7.53
N ASP A 90 -4.93 3.81 -7.40
CA ASP A 90 -5.26 4.85 -8.37
C ASP A 90 -4.70 4.53 -9.75
N ALA A 91 -3.49 3.97 -9.84
CA ALA A 91 -2.91 3.53 -11.09
C ALA A 91 -3.76 2.44 -11.75
N ILE A 92 -4.16 1.39 -11.00
CA ILE A 92 -5.05 0.35 -11.52
C ILE A 92 -6.40 0.93 -11.97
N GLU A 93 -6.98 1.84 -11.19
CA GLU A 93 -8.28 2.46 -11.52
C GLU A 93 -8.18 3.36 -12.75
N VAL A 94 -7.07 4.08 -12.94
CA VAL A 94 -6.79 4.83 -14.19
C VAL A 94 -6.71 3.88 -15.38
N LEU A 95 -6.01 2.75 -15.23
CA LEU A 95 -5.93 1.72 -16.28
C LEU A 95 -7.33 1.20 -16.64
N PHE A 96 -8.14 0.90 -15.62
CA PHE A 96 -9.52 0.43 -15.82
C PHE A 96 -10.37 1.46 -16.55
N ARG A 97 -10.27 2.75 -16.20
CA ARG A 97 -11.04 3.82 -16.85
C ARG A 97 -10.62 4.08 -18.30
N LYS A 98 -9.32 3.96 -18.61
CA LYS A 98 -8.80 4.13 -19.97
C LYS A 98 -9.15 2.94 -20.88
N SER A 99 -9.32 1.77 -20.29
CA SER A 99 -9.56 0.54 -21.03
C SER A 99 -11.05 0.29 -21.25
N ASN A 100 -11.44 -0.06 -22.48
CA ASN A 100 -12.78 -0.59 -22.76
C ASN A 100 -12.90 -2.09 -22.43
N ARG A 101 -11.92 -2.65 -21.72
CA ARG A 101 -11.83 -4.09 -21.42
C ARG A 101 -11.88 -4.34 -19.93
N THR A 102 -12.32 -5.54 -19.55
CA THR A 102 -12.22 -6.02 -18.18
C THR A 102 -10.76 -6.22 -17.81
N ILE A 103 -10.29 -5.54 -16.77
CA ILE A 103 -8.99 -5.77 -16.17
C ILE A 103 -9.11 -6.88 -15.12
N THR A 104 -8.17 -7.81 -15.11
CA THR A 104 -8.06 -8.88 -14.12
C THR A 104 -6.76 -8.73 -13.34
N VAL A 105 -6.84 -8.76 -12.01
CA VAL A 105 -5.69 -8.71 -11.10
C VAL A 105 -5.78 -9.91 -10.16
N LEU A 106 -4.71 -10.70 -10.09
CA LEU A 106 -4.63 -11.89 -9.22
C LEU A 106 -3.65 -11.63 -8.07
N LEU A 107 -4.11 -11.79 -6.83
CA LEU A 107 -3.37 -11.49 -5.60
C LEU A 107 -3.27 -12.66 -4.63
N GLU A 108 -3.89 -13.81 -4.92
CA GLU A 108 -3.88 -14.98 -4.04
C GLU A 108 -2.45 -15.42 -3.66
N GLY A 109 -2.27 -15.81 -2.38
CA GLY A 109 -0.99 -16.28 -1.86
C GLY A 109 -0.02 -15.17 -1.44
N ASN A 110 -0.45 -13.90 -1.47
CA ASN A 110 0.30 -12.80 -0.85
C ASN A 110 0.04 -12.71 0.66
N PRO A 111 1.04 -12.31 1.47
CA PRO A 111 0.91 -12.13 2.91
C PRO A 111 0.22 -10.80 3.24
N LEU A 112 -1.06 -10.68 2.87
CA LEU A 112 -1.80 -9.44 3.06
C LEU A 112 -1.94 -9.09 4.55
N VAL A 113 -1.94 -7.79 4.87
CA VAL A 113 -2.14 -7.29 6.23
C VAL A 113 -3.43 -6.47 6.30
N CYS A 114 -4.14 -6.58 7.42
CA CYS A 114 -5.39 -5.90 7.69
C CYS A 114 -5.23 -5.02 8.93
N THR A 115 -4.61 -3.87 8.73
CA THR A 115 -4.28 -2.90 9.79
C THR A 115 -4.84 -1.53 9.41
N CYS A 116 -4.65 -0.52 10.27
CA CYS A 116 -5.02 0.86 9.95
C CYS A 116 -4.40 1.37 8.63
N ALA A 117 -3.23 0.86 8.24
CA ALA A 117 -2.53 1.30 7.03
C ALA A 117 -3.11 0.71 5.74
N SER A 118 -3.85 -0.39 5.81
CA SER A 118 -4.37 -1.11 4.64
C SER A 118 -5.89 -1.02 4.47
N LEU A 119 -6.59 -0.22 5.28
CA LEU A 119 -8.04 -0.12 5.22
C LEU A 119 -8.56 0.38 3.86
N ASP A 120 -7.86 1.31 3.22
CA ASP A 120 -8.25 1.81 1.88
C ASP A 120 -8.08 0.72 0.81
N PHE A 121 -7.06 -0.12 0.94
CA PHE A 121 -6.89 -1.31 0.10
C PHE A 121 -8.01 -2.32 0.33
N VAL A 122 -8.35 -2.62 1.59
CA VAL A 122 -9.47 -3.50 1.92
C VAL A 122 -10.79 -2.96 1.35
N GLU A 123 -11.05 -1.66 1.46
CA GLU A 123 -12.22 -1.02 0.86
C GLU A 123 -12.24 -1.19 -0.67
N TRP A 124 -11.10 -0.96 -1.32
CA TRP A 124 -10.94 -1.09 -2.77
C TRP A 124 -11.25 -2.52 -3.26
N LEU A 125 -10.82 -3.56 -2.54
CA LEU A 125 -11.07 -4.96 -2.93
C LEU A 125 -12.56 -5.31 -3.12
N PHE A 126 -13.46 -4.60 -2.44
CA PHE A 126 -14.92 -4.85 -2.52
C PHE A 126 -15.69 -3.77 -3.29
N THR A 127 -15.03 -2.67 -3.65
CA THR A 127 -15.67 -1.53 -4.35
C THR A 127 -15.19 -1.39 -5.79
N THR A 128 -14.04 -1.96 -6.13
CA THR A 128 -13.51 -1.93 -7.50
C THR A 128 -14.37 -2.72 -8.47
N LYS A 129 -14.31 -2.32 -9.74
CA LYS A 129 -14.89 -3.05 -10.88
C LYS A 129 -13.88 -3.97 -11.56
N VAL A 130 -12.62 -3.92 -11.13
CA VAL A 130 -11.56 -4.81 -11.60
C VAL A 130 -11.90 -6.24 -11.17
N LYS A 131 -11.67 -7.20 -12.06
CA LYS A 131 -11.90 -8.60 -11.76
C LYS A 131 -10.77 -9.12 -10.87
N LEU A 132 -11.12 -9.53 -9.66
CA LEU A 132 -10.19 -10.10 -8.69
C LEU A 132 -10.32 -11.63 -8.65
N ASP A 133 -9.24 -12.32 -8.29
CA ASP A 133 -9.33 -13.70 -7.83
C ASP A 133 -9.97 -13.80 -6.43
N SER A 134 -10.35 -15.02 -6.04
CA SER A 134 -10.99 -15.30 -4.74
C SER A 134 -12.20 -14.41 -4.43
N ASN A 135 -12.82 -13.84 -5.46
CA ASN A 135 -13.91 -12.86 -5.35
C ASN A 135 -13.57 -11.67 -4.42
N GLY A 136 -12.30 -11.24 -4.39
CA GLY A 136 -11.81 -10.14 -3.54
C GLY A 136 -11.63 -10.48 -2.06
N SER A 137 -11.98 -11.71 -1.64
CA SER A 137 -11.84 -12.17 -0.26
C SER A 137 -10.56 -12.96 -0.07
N TYR A 138 -9.60 -12.38 0.64
CA TYR A 138 -8.29 -12.98 0.90
C TYR A 138 -8.05 -13.16 2.40
N SER A 139 -7.17 -14.08 2.77
CA SER A 139 -6.63 -14.15 4.12
C SER A 139 -5.70 -12.96 4.37
N CYS A 140 -5.79 -12.36 5.55
CA CYS A 140 -4.90 -11.29 5.98
C CYS A 140 -4.60 -11.35 7.47
N VAL A 141 -3.50 -10.70 7.89
CA VAL A 141 -3.04 -10.69 9.28
C VAL A 141 -3.32 -9.34 9.93
N GLU A 142 -3.89 -9.35 11.13
CA GLU A 142 -4.14 -8.17 11.96
C GLU A 142 -2.90 -7.78 12.80
N ASN A 143 -2.94 -6.64 13.49
CA ASN A 143 -1.81 -6.13 14.30
C ASN A 143 -1.37 -7.08 15.44
N ASP A 144 -2.27 -7.92 15.93
CA ASP A 144 -2.01 -8.90 16.98
C ASP A 144 -1.46 -10.24 16.44
N GLY A 145 -1.25 -10.33 15.11
CA GLY A 145 -0.83 -11.56 14.44
C GLY A 145 -1.97 -12.54 14.16
N ASN A 146 -3.21 -12.22 14.53
CA ASN A 146 -4.35 -13.06 14.24
C ASN A 146 -4.66 -13.06 12.73
N ILE A 147 -5.08 -14.23 12.22
CA ILE A 147 -5.42 -14.40 10.81
C ILE A 147 -6.93 -14.24 10.65
N THR A 148 -7.31 -13.32 9.77
CA THR A 148 -8.70 -13.03 9.42
C THR A 148 -8.88 -13.04 7.89
N THR A 149 -10.02 -12.55 7.41
CA THR A 149 -10.26 -12.33 5.98
C THR A 149 -10.55 -10.85 5.69
N THR A 150 -10.16 -10.39 4.50
CA THR A 150 -10.46 -9.02 4.05
C THR A 150 -11.96 -8.74 4.06
N ASN A 151 -12.81 -9.73 3.78
CA ASN A 151 -14.27 -9.61 3.84
C ASN A 151 -14.77 -9.37 5.28
N ALA A 152 -14.26 -10.11 6.26
CA ALA A 152 -14.60 -9.90 7.67
C ALA A 152 -14.22 -8.50 8.15
N VAL A 153 -13.07 -7.99 7.70
CA VAL A 153 -12.60 -6.63 8.01
C VAL A 153 -13.44 -5.59 7.28
N TYR A 154 -13.78 -5.81 6.02
CA TYR A 154 -14.64 -4.92 5.22
C TYR A 154 -16.02 -4.73 5.87
N ASN A 155 -16.64 -5.80 6.36
CA ASN A 155 -17.92 -5.73 7.08
C ASN A 155 -17.86 -4.86 8.35
N HIS A 156 -16.67 -4.68 8.93
CA HIS A 156 -16.43 -3.84 10.11
C HIS A 156 -15.56 -2.61 9.82
N LEU A 157 -15.40 -2.24 8.54
CA LEU A 157 -14.45 -1.22 8.08
C LEU A 157 -14.68 0.13 8.76
N ARG A 158 -15.94 0.54 8.91
CA ARG A 158 -16.31 1.80 9.57
C ARG A 158 -15.82 1.85 11.01
N MET A 159 -16.00 0.76 11.78
CA MET A 159 -15.56 0.72 13.17
C MET A 159 -14.04 0.71 13.28
N MET A 160 -13.36 -0.02 12.40
CA MET A 160 -11.89 0.00 12.31
C MET A 160 -11.36 1.40 12.02
N ARG A 161 -11.92 2.10 11.02
CA ARG A 161 -11.49 3.46 10.64
C ARG A 161 -11.66 4.45 11.80
N ILE A 162 -12.76 4.37 12.55
CA ILE A 162 -12.97 5.19 13.75
C ILE A 162 -11.87 4.93 14.79
N ARG A 163 -11.56 3.67 15.11
CA ARG A 163 -10.51 3.32 16.09
C ARG A 163 -9.13 3.87 15.69
N CYS A 164 -8.79 3.83 14.40
CA CYS A 164 -7.54 4.38 13.89
C CYS A 164 -7.46 5.91 14.08
N ILE A 165 -8.55 6.62 13.79
CA ILE A 165 -8.62 8.09 13.93
C ILE A 165 -8.62 8.51 15.40
N THR A 166 -9.43 7.85 16.24
CA THR A 166 -9.56 8.21 17.66
C THR A 166 -8.26 8.11 18.43
N THR A 167 -7.40 7.15 18.07
CA THR A 167 -6.08 6.99 18.71
C THR A 167 -5.21 8.23 18.52
N VAL A 168 -5.24 8.83 17.33
CA VAL A 168 -4.48 10.05 17.02
C VAL A 168 -5.05 11.25 17.80
N TRP A 169 -6.36 11.47 17.77
CA TRP A 169 -7.00 12.60 18.48
C TRP A 169 -6.89 12.50 20.00
N LEU A 170 -6.87 11.29 20.56
CA LEU A 170 -6.68 11.08 21.99
C LEU A 170 -5.27 11.54 22.41
N ILE A 171 -4.25 11.20 21.63
CA ILE A 171 -2.87 11.66 21.89
C ILE A 171 -2.79 13.19 21.79
N PHE A 172 -3.37 13.80 20.76
CA PHE A 172 -3.39 15.26 20.62
C PHE A 172 -4.13 15.97 21.76
N SER A 173 -5.30 15.47 22.17
CA SER A 173 -6.07 16.07 23.27
C SER A 173 -5.37 15.93 24.63
N ALA A 174 -4.77 14.77 24.91
CA ALA A 174 -4.02 14.53 26.15
C ALA A 174 -2.79 15.43 26.25
N THR A 175 -2.04 15.60 25.15
CA THR A 175 -0.86 16.48 25.10
C THR A 175 -1.24 17.95 25.28
N LEU A 176 -2.29 18.42 24.59
CA LEU A 176 -2.80 19.79 24.75
C LEU A 176 -3.25 20.08 26.19
N PHE A 177 -3.98 19.14 26.80
CA PHE A 177 -4.44 19.28 28.18
C PHE A 177 -3.27 19.34 29.17
N GLY A 178 -2.26 18.50 28.98
CA GLY A 178 -1.02 18.55 29.79
C GLY A 178 -0.29 19.89 29.69
N VAL A 179 -0.19 20.45 28.48
CA VAL A 179 0.43 21.77 28.26
C VAL A 179 -0.37 22.89 28.93
N LEU A 180 -1.70 22.87 28.83
CA LEU A 180 -2.58 23.84 29.52
C LEU A 180 -2.40 23.79 31.04
N LEU A 181 -2.34 22.59 31.62
CA LEU A 181 -2.08 22.43 33.05
C LEU A 181 -0.73 23.00 33.47
N LEU A 182 0.33 22.81 32.67
CA LEU A 182 1.64 23.40 32.93
C LEU A 182 1.60 24.94 32.92
N PHE A 183 0.90 25.54 31.94
CA PHE A 183 0.73 26.99 31.89
C PHE A 183 -0.03 27.52 33.11
N ILE A 184 -1.09 26.83 33.54
CA ILE A 184 -1.84 27.19 34.75
C ILE A 184 -0.95 27.11 35.98
N LEU A 185 -0.14 26.05 36.14
CA LEU A 185 0.76 25.88 37.28
C LEU A 185 1.85 26.95 37.33
N VAL A 186 2.47 27.26 36.19
CA VAL A 186 3.48 28.33 36.09
C VAL A 186 2.85 29.69 36.37
N GLY A 187 1.69 29.98 35.78
CA GLY A 187 0.95 31.22 36.02
C GLY A 187 0.54 31.38 37.49
N TYR A 188 0.10 30.30 38.13
CA TYR A 188 -0.24 30.29 39.55
C TYR A 188 0.99 30.54 40.44
N ARG A 189 2.13 29.90 40.16
CA ARG A 189 3.39 30.17 40.88
C ARG A 189 3.83 31.63 40.72
N TYR A 190 3.80 32.15 39.50
CA TYR A 190 4.14 33.54 39.22
C TYR A 190 3.24 34.52 39.98
N PHE A 191 1.93 34.23 40.04
CA PHE A 191 0.99 35.04 40.81
C PHE A 191 1.26 35.04 42.32
N LEU A 192 1.60 33.89 42.89
CA LEU A 192 2.00 33.77 44.30
C LEU A 192 3.27 34.56 44.59
N ASP A 193 4.31 34.43 43.76
CA ASP A 193 5.58 35.14 43.92
C ASP A 193 5.38 36.67 43.88
N LEU A 194 4.55 37.16 42.96
CA LEU A 194 4.15 38.57 42.89
C LEU A 194 3.47 39.05 44.17
N THR A 195 2.53 38.26 44.68
CA THR A 195 1.77 38.60 45.90
C THR A 195 2.69 38.69 47.12
N LEU A 196 3.67 37.78 47.23
CA LEU A 196 4.68 37.81 48.29
C LEU A 196 5.58 39.05 48.21
N LEU A 197 6.02 39.43 47.00
CA LEU A 197 6.82 40.65 46.78
C LEU A 197 6.05 41.92 47.18
N PHE A 198 4.73 41.97 46.95
CA PHE A 198 3.91 43.10 47.37
C PHE A 198 3.73 43.19 48.89
N GLN A 199 3.69 42.06 49.61
CA GLN A 199 3.60 42.08 51.07
C GLN A 199 4.91 42.52 51.75
N GLN A 200 6.07 42.27 51.15
CA GLN A 200 7.37 42.70 51.69
C GLN A 200 7.65 44.21 51.52
N LYS A 201 6.92 44.91 50.65
CA LYS A 201 7.09 46.35 50.40
C LYS A 201 6.22 47.26 51.29
N LYS A 202 5.43 46.69 52.19
CA LYS A 202 4.54 47.39 53.13
C LYS A 202 5.11 47.30 54.54
#